data_AF-A0A4V0HUR6-F1
#
_entry.id   AF-A0A4V0HUR6-F1
#
_cell.length_a   1.000
_cell.length_b   1.000
_cell.length_c   1.000
_cell.angle_alpha   90.00
_cell.angle_beta   90.00
_cell.angle_gamma   90.00
#
_symmetry.space_group_name_H-M   'P 1'
#
loop_
_entity.id
_entity.type
_entity.pdbx_description
1 polymer ?
#
loop_
_entity_poly.entity_id
_entity_poly.type
_entity_poly.pdbx_seq_one_letter_code
_entity_poly.pdbx_strand_id
1 'polypeptide(L)'
;MTREEIVAEIRHLLATETRTTVLSNKLFQQGTGLFRGLWSTQEEKLAVMGTDLFRAAMARVRELQYRDADALREATRVLSEKFPGTDLRMTLDAPTVPAAS
;
A
#
# COMPACT_ATOMS: atom_id res chain seq x y z
N MET A 1 -4.80 -3.73 21.28
CA MET A 1 -4.77 -5.02 20.56
C MET A 1 -3.62 -5.85 21.09
N THR A 2 -3.85 -7.14 21.26
CA THR A 2 -2.81 -8.13 21.52
C THR A 2 -2.00 -8.41 20.24
N ARG A 3 -0.85 -9.07 20.39
CA ARG A 3 -0.02 -9.45 19.24
C ARG A 3 -0.77 -10.38 18.29
N GLU A 4 -1.54 -11.30 18.85
CA GLU A 4 -2.35 -12.28 18.14
C GLU A 4 -3.45 -11.61 17.32
N GLU A 5 -4.14 -10.62 17.90
CA GLU A 5 -5.15 -9.81 17.20
C GLU A 5 -4.53 -9.04 16.03
N ILE A 6 -3.34 -8.46 16.20
CA ILE A 6 -2.64 -7.75 15.11
C ILE A 6 -2.30 -8.71 13.98
N VAL A 7 -1.76 -9.89 14.29
CA VAL A 7 -1.42 -10.89 13.27
C VAL A 7 -2.67 -11.38 12.53
N ALA A 8 -3.77 -11.62 13.24
CA ALA A 8 -5.04 -12.02 12.64
C ALA A 8 -5.58 -10.93 11.70
N GLU A 9 -5.54 -9.66 12.12
CA GLU A 9 -5.98 -8.52 11.31
C GLU A 9 -5.11 -8.35 10.06
N ILE A 10 -3.78 -8.47 10.19
CA ILE A 10 -2.88 -8.44 9.03
C ILE A 10 -3.29 -9.53 8.03
N ARG A 11 -3.44 -10.77 8.49
CA ARG A 11 -3.84 -11.89 7.61
C ARG A 11 -5.20 -11.65 6.94
N HIS A 12 -6.16 -11.10 7.69
CA HIS A 12 -7.46 -10.73 7.14
C HIS A 12 -7.31 -9.69 6.02
N LEU A 13 -6.57 -8.61 6.25
CA LEU A 13 -6.33 -7.56 5.27
C LEU A 13 -5.61 -8.06 4.01
N LEU A 14 -4.64 -8.97 4.18
CA LEU A 14 -3.96 -9.57 3.02
C LEU A 14 -4.93 -10.36 2.13
N ALA A 15 -5.97 -10.96 2.71
CA ALA A 15 -6.97 -11.73 1.98
C ALA A 15 -8.09 -10.86 1.38
N THR A 16 -8.49 -9.76 2.04
CA THR A 16 -9.72 -9.04 1.69
C THR A 16 -9.51 -7.68 1.05
N GLU A 17 -8.42 -6.96 1.35
CA GLU A 17 -8.24 -5.63 0.81
C GLU A 17 -7.70 -5.70 -0.63
N THR A 18 -8.33 -4.90 -1.50
CA THR A 18 -8.03 -4.87 -2.93
C THR A 18 -7.43 -3.54 -3.38
N ARG A 19 -7.37 -2.54 -2.50
CA ARG A 19 -6.82 -1.21 -2.80
C ARG A 19 -5.42 -1.08 -2.22
N THR A 20 -4.45 -0.84 -3.10
CA THR A 20 -3.02 -0.73 -2.73
C THR A 20 -2.78 0.29 -1.63
N THR A 21 -3.28 1.52 -1.78
CA THR A 21 -3.02 2.60 -0.81
C THR A 21 -3.63 2.30 0.55
N VAL A 22 -4.82 1.70 0.59
CA VAL A 22 -5.48 1.36 1.86
C VAL A 22 -4.72 0.23 2.56
N LEU A 23 -4.33 -0.82 1.82
CA LEU A 23 -3.54 -1.90 2.40
C LEU A 23 -2.19 -1.40 2.91
N SER A 24 -1.47 -0.62 2.10
CA SER A 24 -0.17 -0.07 2.46
C SER A 24 -0.24 0.79 3.73
N ASN A 25 -1.22 1.70 3.81
CA ASN A 25 -1.38 2.57 4.98
C ASN A 25 -1.72 1.75 6.23
N LYS A 26 -2.69 0.84 6.15
CA LYS A 26 -3.07 0.00 7.30
C LYS A 26 -1.90 -0.83 7.83
N LEU A 27 -1.03 -1.31 6.95
CA LEU A 27 0.09 -2.18 7.34
C LEU A 27 1.32 -1.39 7.81
N PHE A 28 1.71 -0.35 7.07
CA PHE A 28 3.05 0.25 7.14
C PHE A 28 3.07 1.74 7.47
N GLN A 29 1.92 2.39 7.66
CA GLN A 29 1.91 3.82 8.00
C GLN A 29 2.76 4.10 9.24
N GLN A 30 3.58 5.14 9.16
CA GLN A 30 4.44 5.53 10.27
C GLN A 30 3.58 5.93 11.47
N GLY A 31 3.93 5.40 12.65
CA GLY A 31 3.21 5.66 13.90
C GLY A 31 1.95 4.81 14.12
N THR A 32 1.19 4.47 13.07
CA THR A 32 -0.14 3.84 13.21
C THR A 32 -0.33 2.50 12.49
N GLY A 33 0.58 2.10 11.62
CA GLY A 33 0.48 0.85 10.86
C GLY A 33 0.52 -0.39 11.75
N LEU A 34 -0.21 -1.44 11.39
CA LEU A 34 -0.34 -2.66 12.20
C LEU A 34 1.02 -3.31 12.53
N PHE A 35 1.97 -3.31 11.59
CA PHE A 35 3.29 -3.84 11.86
C PHE A 35 4.01 -3.08 12.98
N ARG A 36 3.80 -1.75 13.12
CA ARG A 36 4.40 -0.95 14.21
C ARG A 36 4.00 -1.47 15.59
N GLY A 37 2.83 -2.08 15.72
CA GLY A 37 2.35 -2.68 16.97
C GLY A 37 3.01 -4.01 17.33
N LEU A 38 3.85 -4.58 16.46
CA LEU A 38 4.52 -5.87 16.69
C LEU A 38 5.93 -5.75 17.29
N TRP A 39 6.44 -4.53 17.48
CA TRP A 39 7.76 -4.27 18.05
C TRP A 39 7.75 -3.00 18.90
N SER A 40 8.67 -2.93 19.87
CA SER A 40 9.00 -1.75 20.66
C SER A 40 10.46 -1.34 20.48
N THR A 41 11.33 -2.29 20.12
CA THR A 41 12.76 -2.05 19.88
C THR A 41 13.13 -2.19 18.41
N GLN A 42 14.34 -1.71 18.07
CA GLN A 42 14.89 -1.85 16.73
C GLN A 42 15.24 -3.32 16.40
N GLU A 43 15.66 -4.11 17.39
CA GLU A 43 15.95 -5.53 17.22
C GLU A 43 14.67 -6.33 16.89
N GLU A 44 13.60 -6.08 17.63
CA GLU A 44 12.29 -6.68 17.37
C GLU A 44 11.74 -6.29 15.99
N LYS A 45 11.97 -5.04 15.57
CA LYS A 45 11.60 -4.60 14.23
C LYS A 45 12.29 -5.45 13.16
N LEU A 46 13.60 -5.66 13.27
CA LEU A 46 14.34 -6.50 12.32
C LEU A 46 13.83 -7.94 12.34
N ALA A 47 13.54 -8.50 13.52
CA ALA A 47 12.95 -9.83 13.64
C ALA A 47 11.58 -9.92 12.94
N VAL A 48 10.70 -8.93 13.12
CA VAL A 48 9.39 -8.87 12.44
C VAL A 48 9.55 -8.75 10.93
N MET A 49 10.48 -7.91 10.45
CA MET A 49 10.75 -7.76 9.02
C MET A 49 11.26 -9.05 8.37
N GLY A 50 11.91 -9.94 9.14
CA GLY A 50 12.34 -11.26 8.67
C GLY A 50 11.23 -12.31 8.57
N THR A 51 10.04 -12.04 9.11
CA THR A 51 8.96 -13.04 9.16
C THR A 51 8.32 -13.30 7.80
N ASP A 52 7.73 -14.48 7.64
CA ASP A 52 6.91 -14.81 6.46
C ASP A 52 5.69 -13.90 6.33
N LEU A 53 5.12 -13.45 7.44
CA LEU A 53 4.00 -12.52 7.44
C LEU A 53 4.38 -11.17 6.80
N PHE A 54 5.55 -10.63 7.14
CA PHE A 54 6.04 -9.38 6.55
C PHE A 54 6.34 -9.55 5.06
N ARG A 55 6.96 -10.68 4.68
CA ARG A 55 7.22 -11.00 3.26
C ARG A 55 5.93 -11.14 2.46
N ALA A 56 4.93 -11.84 2.99
CA ALA A 56 3.60 -11.97 2.37
C ALA A 56 2.92 -10.60 2.21
N ALA A 57 3.02 -9.73 3.21
CA ALA A 57 2.48 -8.39 3.14
C ALA A 57 3.12 -7.53 2.04
N MET A 58 4.45 -7.56 1.94
CA MET A 58 5.18 -6.86 0.87
C MET A 58 4.81 -7.41 -0.52
N ALA A 59 4.73 -8.74 -0.65
CA ALA A 59 4.35 -9.39 -1.90
C ALA A 59 2.93 -8.97 -2.34
N ARG A 60 1.98 -8.93 -1.39
CA ARG A 60 0.60 -8.53 -1.68
C ARG A 60 0.49 -7.06 -2.10
N VAL A 61 1.20 -6.16 -1.43
CA VAL A 61 1.22 -4.73 -1.84
C VAL A 61 1.80 -4.59 -3.25
N ARG A 62 2.90 -5.29 -3.56
CA ARG A 62 3.50 -5.29 -4.89
C ARG A 62 2.55 -5.83 -5.96
N GLU A 63 1.83 -6.91 -5.68
CA GLU A 63 0.81 -7.47 -6.57
C GLU A 63 -0.26 -6.42 -6.90
N LEU A 64 -0.80 -5.74 -5.88
CA LEU A 64 -1.81 -4.71 -6.08
C LEU A 64 -1.26 -3.49 -6.85
N GLN A 65 0.00 -3.10 -6.63
CA GLN A 65 0.67 -2.05 -7.41
C GLN A 65 0.75 -2.40 -8.90
N TYR A 66 1.07 -3.65 -9.24
CA TYR A 66 1.08 -4.08 -10.64
C TYR A 66 -0.31 -4.06 -11.25
N ARG A 67 -1.31 -4.53 -10.51
CA ARG A 67 -2.71 -4.44 -10.94
C ARG A 67 -3.15 -2.99 -11.19
N ASP A 68 -2.79 -2.06 -10.30
CA ASP A 68 -3.11 -0.64 -10.45
C ASP A 68 -2.41 -0.04 -11.69
N ALA A 69 -1.15 -0.42 -11.94
CA ALA A 69 -0.41 0.00 -13.12
C ALA A 69 -1.03 -0.52 -14.43
N ASP A 70 -1.52 -1.75 -14.43
CA ASP A 70 -2.20 -2.33 -15.59
C ASP A 70 -3.56 -1.64 -15.84
N ALA A 71 -4.33 -1.38 -14.78
CA ALA A 71 -5.58 -0.62 -14.87
C ALA A 71 -5.33 0.80 -15.41
N LEU A 72 -4.26 1.46 -14.98
CA LEU A 72 -3.86 2.76 -15.47
C LEU A 72 -3.47 2.72 -16.96
N ARG A 73 -2.69 1.71 -17.37
CA ARG A 73 -2.30 1.51 -18.77
C ARG A 73 -3.54 1.36 -19.67
N GLU A 74 -4.51 0.57 -19.22
CA GLU A 74 -5.75 0.36 -19.94
C GLU A 74 -6.59 1.64 -20.03
N ALA A 75 -6.71 2.40 -18.93
CA ALA A 75 -7.40 3.69 -18.95
C ALA A 75 -6.76 4.66 -19.95
N THR A 76 -5.42 4.74 -19.97
CA THR A 76 -4.68 5.57 -20.94
C THR A 76 -4.94 5.12 -22.38
N ARG A 77 -4.96 3.80 -22.66
CA ARG A 77 -5.28 3.28 -23.99
C ARG A 77 -6.65 3.76 -24.47
N VAL A 78 -7.68 3.62 -23.62
CA VAL A 78 -9.05 4.04 -23.93
C VAL A 78 -9.14 5.56 -24.18
N LEU A 79 -8.39 6.36 -23.41
CA LEU A 79 -8.35 7.81 -23.60
C LEU A 79 -7.69 8.21 -24.92
N SER A 80 -6.56 7.60 -25.27
CA SER A 80 -5.86 7.85 -26.54
C SER A 80 -6.71 7.48 -27.76
N GLU A 81 -7.51 6.43 -27.68
CA GLU A 81 -8.46 6.03 -28.73
C GLU A 81 -9.61 7.03 -28.89
N LYS A 82 -10.12 7.57 -27.78
CA LYS A 82 -11.23 8.53 -27.80
C LYS A 82 -10.82 9.95 -28.21
N PHE A 83 -9.57 10.34 -27.92
CA PHE A 83 -9.06 11.68 -28.17
C PHE A 83 -7.77 11.64 -29.01
N PRO A 84 -7.84 11.18 -30.27
CA PRO A 84 -6.67 11.07 -31.13
C PRO A 84 -6.03 12.45 -31.34
N GLY A 85 -4.70 12.52 -31.25
CA GLY A 85 -3.93 13.76 -31.44
C GLY A 85 -3.91 14.71 -30.24
N THR A 86 -4.50 14.33 -29.10
CA THR A 86 -4.39 15.10 -27.85
C THR A 86 -3.23 14.59 -27.01
N ASP A 87 -2.33 15.47 -26.60
CA ASP A 87 -1.26 15.14 -25.67
C ASP A 87 -1.80 15.15 -24.23
N LEU A 88 -2.14 13.97 -23.72
CA LEU A 88 -2.68 13.80 -22.37
C LEU A 88 -1.53 13.63 -21.37
N ARG A 89 -1.28 14.67 -20.58
CA ARG A 89 -0.27 14.64 -19.53
C ARG A 89 -0.90 14.27 -18.19
N MET A 90 -0.51 13.12 -17.64
CA MET A 90 -0.81 12.79 -16.25
C MET A 90 0.24 13.43 -15.33
N THR A 91 -0.20 14.30 -14.42
CA THR A 91 0.65 14.84 -13.36
C THR A 91 0.38 14.09 -12.05
N LEU A 92 1.44 13.73 -11.34
CA LEU A 92 1.36 13.28 -9.95
C LEU A 92 1.43 14.54 -9.09
N ASP A 93 0.28 15.06 -8.70
CA ASP A 93 0.26 16.16 -7.75
C ASP A 93 0.66 15.63 -6.37
N ALA A 94 1.68 16.23 -5.76
CA ALA A 94 2.01 15.95 -4.38
C ALA A 94 0.82 16.37 -3.51
N PRO A 95 0.44 15.58 -2.48
CA PRO A 95 -0.60 16.01 -1.55
C PRO A 95 -0.18 17.34 -0.93
N THR A 96 -1.03 18.36 -1.07
CA THR A 96 -0.86 19.63 -0.38
C THR A 96 -0.95 19.37 1.12
N VAL A 97 0.19 19.27 1.79
CA VAL A 97 0.24 19.29 3.25
C VAL A 97 -0.10 20.72 3.68
N PRO A 98 -1.22 20.97 4.38
CA PRO A 98 -1.48 22.29 4.92
C PRO A 98 -0.33 22.64 5.88
N ALA A 99 0.27 23.82 5.71
CA ALA A 99 1.25 24.31 6.66
C ALA A 99 0.59 24.36 8.04
N ALA A 100 1.20 23.67 9.01
CA ALA A 100 0.78 23.77 10.40
C ALA A 100 0.92 25.25 10.82
N SER A 101 -0.21 25.85 11.21
CA SER A 101 -0.30 27.20 11.78
C SER A 101 0.10 27.19 13.25
#